data_AF-A0A1X1Q8M0-F1
#
_entry.id   AF-A0A1X1Q8M0-F1
#
_cell.length_a   1.000
_cell.length_b   1.000
_cell.length_c   1.000
_cell.angle_alpha   90.00
_cell.angle_beta   90.00
_cell.angle_gamma   90.00
#
_symmetry.space_group_name_H-M   'P 1'
#
loop_
_entity.id
_entity.type
_entity.pdbx_description
1 polymer ?
#
loop_
_entity_poly.entity_id
_entity_poly.type
_entity_poly.pdbx_seq_one_letter_code
_entity_poly.pdbx_strand_id
1 'polypeptide(L)'
;MLEMQPAPGGKGGFWIAERIPDGDFFIAANQLRIRAIKEGNPNQIFNPRLPQMIKDAGWAAYDEDGNLDWVRSMESKEFHHPYYSQRRVWSAMNNVAPSQNLPSRVADWDAKTYPFSIHPDRKLGVEDLARLYRNYYAGTEYDKSKSPLSGLYGSPYHYGEEQGQRSILTAKTSYSHIVQLNESLPSPVVWYSISSPYENPFIPLIVGKLPRVYEKALRDTYNPDKMYWASNQVMALDQGFFNIMSPIVSKAVENSERTSLDLVKSAAGYNKAKFAASLQENAINNFYKWQELSHELLKKYNGGQGVEFERQPVADTPEEY
;
A
#
# COMPACT_ATOMS: atom_id res chain seq x y z
N MET A 1 7.63 -5.74 14.62
CA MET A 1 7.25 -6.61 13.50
C MET A 1 7.05 -8.03 14.01
N LEU A 2 6.02 -8.74 13.55
CA LEU A 2 5.79 -10.17 13.84
C LEU A 2 5.76 -10.93 12.51
N GLU A 3 6.52 -12.02 12.43
CA GLU A 3 6.61 -12.90 11.29
C GLU A 3 6.25 -14.33 11.70
N MET A 4 5.52 -15.04 10.84
CA MET A 4 5.05 -16.38 11.13
C MET A 4 4.99 -17.23 9.86
N GLN A 5 5.34 -18.51 9.99
CA GLN A 5 5.26 -19.51 8.95
C GLN A 5 4.64 -20.80 9.51
N PRO A 6 3.70 -21.46 8.79
CA PRO A 6 3.21 -22.76 9.18
C PRO A 6 4.35 -23.78 9.34
N ALA A 7 4.28 -24.58 10.40
CA ALA A 7 5.24 -25.66 10.59
C ALA A 7 4.95 -26.82 9.62
N PRO A 8 5.97 -27.58 9.15
CA PRO A 8 5.77 -28.64 8.15
C PRO A 8 4.77 -29.73 8.55
N GLY A 9 4.57 -29.96 9.85
CA GLY A 9 3.60 -30.94 10.36
C GLY A 9 2.12 -30.55 10.25
N GLY A 10 1.78 -29.42 9.62
CA GLY A 10 0.40 -28.95 9.43
C GLY A 10 -0.33 -28.54 10.72
N LYS A 11 0.38 -28.49 11.85
CA LYS A 11 -0.14 -28.06 13.15
C LYS A 11 0.79 -27.00 13.74
N GLY A 12 0.23 -25.86 14.13
CA GLY A 12 0.98 -24.73 14.68
C GLY A 12 1.84 -24.02 13.63
N GLY A 13 2.70 -23.12 14.10
CA GLY A 13 3.58 -22.34 13.26
C GLY A 13 4.83 -21.89 14.02
N PHE A 14 5.90 -21.65 13.27
CA PHE A 14 7.07 -20.95 13.76
C PHE A 14 6.77 -19.45 13.72
N TRP A 15 7.20 -18.71 14.73
CA TRP A 15 7.03 -17.26 14.75
C TRP A 15 8.19 -16.58 15.46
N ILE A 16 8.48 -15.37 15.01
CA ILE A 16 9.46 -14.47 15.61
C ILE A 16 8.96 -13.04 15.48
N ALA A 17 9.23 -12.22 16.49
CA ALA A 17 8.97 -10.79 16.46
C ALA A 17 10.25 -10.02 16.74
N GLU A 18 10.42 -8.89 16.06
CA GLU A 18 11.52 -7.96 16.30
C GLU A 18 10.98 -6.53 16.47
N ARG A 19 11.41 -5.85 17.54
CA ARG A 19 11.08 -4.46 17.81
C ARG A 19 11.74 -3.58 16.75
N ILE A 20 10.94 -2.71 16.13
CA ILE A 20 11.45 -1.65 15.25
C ILE A 20 11.99 -0.54 16.16
N PRO A 21 13.24 -0.07 15.97
CA PRO A 21 13.79 1.03 16.75
C PRO A 21 12.90 2.28 16.72
N ASP A 22 12.88 3.04 17.82
CA ASP A 22 12.10 4.28 17.88
C ASP A 22 12.67 5.29 16.88
N GLY A 23 11.79 5.91 16.08
CA GLY A 23 12.17 6.85 15.02
C GLY A 23 12.47 6.22 13.67
N ASP A 24 12.59 4.89 13.60
CA ASP A 24 12.82 4.18 12.35
C ASP A 24 11.52 3.85 11.60
N PHE A 25 11.66 3.67 10.29
CA PHE A 25 10.66 3.15 9.39
C PHE A 25 10.97 1.70 9.02
N PHE A 26 9.94 0.86 9.04
CA PHE A 26 10.00 -0.53 8.59
C PHE A 26 8.94 -0.75 7.51
N ILE A 27 9.30 -1.51 6.48
CA ILE A 27 8.35 -2.03 5.50
C ILE A 27 8.53 -3.54 5.37
N ALA A 28 7.41 -4.26 5.36
CA ALA A 28 7.34 -5.62 4.87
C ALA A 28 6.47 -5.67 3.61
N ALA A 29 6.93 -6.42 2.63
CA ALA A 29 6.15 -6.80 1.47
C ALA A 29 5.68 -8.26 1.67
N ASN A 30 5.67 -9.11 0.65
CA ASN A 30 5.28 -10.51 0.77
C ASN A 30 6.49 -11.44 1.00
N GLN A 31 7.48 -10.95 1.75
CA GLN A 31 8.69 -11.68 2.09
C GLN A 31 9.05 -11.40 3.56
N LEU A 32 9.51 -12.42 4.27
CA LEU A 32 10.05 -12.31 5.62
C LEU A 32 11.33 -11.46 5.61
N ARG A 33 11.62 -10.76 6.71
CA ARG A 33 12.73 -9.79 6.79
C ARG A 33 13.56 -9.90 8.06
N ILE A 34 13.07 -10.54 9.12
CA ILE A 34 13.87 -10.81 10.32
C ILE A 34 14.98 -11.81 9.94
N ARG A 35 16.24 -11.53 10.30
CA ARG A 35 17.41 -12.33 9.89
C ARG A 35 17.83 -13.30 10.99
N ALA A 36 19.03 -13.14 11.52
CA ALA A 36 19.55 -13.98 12.59
C ALA A 36 18.59 -14.03 13.80
N ILE A 37 18.31 -15.24 14.27
CA ILE A 37 17.60 -15.52 15.52
C ILE A 37 18.61 -15.37 16.67
N LYS A 38 18.43 -14.35 17.51
CA LYS A 38 19.40 -13.96 18.54
C LYS A 38 18.86 -14.23 19.93
N GLU A 39 19.31 -15.31 20.56
CA GLU A 39 18.98 -15.61 21.96
C GLU A 39 19.45 -14.49 22.90
N GLY A 40 18.60 -14.13 23.87
CA GLY A 40 18.89 -13.05 24.82
C GLY A 40 18.79 -11.62 24.27
N ASN A 41 18.50 -11.43 22.99
CA ASN A 41 18.27 -10.10 22.42
C ASN A 41 16.95 -9.52 22.95
N PRO A 42 16.96 -8.39 23.70
CA PRO A 42 15.73 -7.82 24.28
C PRO A 42 14.76 -7.27 23.23
N ASN A 43 15.22 -7.07 21.99
CA ASN A 43 14.39 -6.60 20.88
C ASN A 43 13.77 -7.74 20.08
N GLN A 44 14.14 -9.01 20.33
CA GLN A 44 13.52 -10.17 19.67
C GLN A 44 12.72 -11.00 20.67
N ILE A 45 11.52 -11.41 20.24
CA ILE A 45 10.64 -12.29 21.01
C ILE A 45 10.27 -13.47 20.12
N PHE A 46 10.53 -14.67 20.61
CA PHE A 46 10.17 -15.92 19.98
C PHE A 46 10.05 -17.01 21.05
N ASN A 47 9.47 -18.16 20.69
CA ASN A 47 9.47 -19.34 21.56
C ASN A 47 10.93 -19.76 21.83
N PRO A 48 11.42 -19.90 23.08
CA PRO A 48 12.81 -20.32 23.35
C PRO A 48 13.24 -21.63 22.69
N ARG A 49 12.28 -22.50 22.36
CA ARG A 49 12.56 -23.75 21.61
C ARG A 49 12.62 -23.56 20.10
N LEU A 50 12.33 -22.38 19.56
CA LEU A 50 12.29 -22.10 18.13
C LEU A 50 13.56 -22.55 17.39
N PRO A 51 14.79 -22.25 17.86
CA PRO A 51 15.99 -22.73 17.18
C PRO A 51 16.05 -24.26 17.07
N GLN A 52 15.66 -24.97 18.13
CA GLN A 52 15.62 -26.43 18.11
C GLN A 52 14.48 -26.95 17.23
N MET A 53 13.30 -26.32 17.28
CA MET A 53 12.14 -26.71 16.46
C MET A 53 12.44 -26.60 14.96
N ILE A 54 13.16 -25.55 14.53
CA ILE A 54 13.59 -25.38 13.14
C ILE A 54 14.59 -26.48 12.74
N LYS A 55 15.53 -26.82 13.62
CA LYS A 55 16.50 -27.92 13.41
C LYS A 55 15.79 -29.28 13.31
N ASP A 56 14.87 -29.57 14.22
CA ASP A 56 14.09 -30.81 14.26
C ASP A 56 13.22 -30.96 12.99
N ALA A 57 12.79 -29.85 12.40
CA ALA A 57 12.07 -29.82 11.12
C ALA A 57 12.99 -30.02 9.89
N GLY A 58 14.31 -30.02 10.07
CA GLY A 58 15.28 -30.09 8.97
C GLY A 58 15.38 -28.81 8.14
N TRP A 59 14.91 -27.68 8.67
CA TRP A 59 14.82 -26.39 7.97
C TRP A 59 15.92 -25.40 8.35
N ALA A 60 16.83 -25.78 9.26
CA ALA A 60 17.85 -24.87 9.75
C ALA A 60 18.82 -24.45 8.64
N ALA A 61 18.85 -23.15 8.34
CA ALA A 61 19.83 -22.52 7.47
C ALA A 61 20.56 -21.40 8.21
N TYR A 62 21.83 -21.22 7.90
CA TYR A 62 22.71 -20.32 8.64
C TYR A 62 23.19 -19.15 7.76
N ASP A 63 23.47 -18.02 8.39
CA ASP A 63 24.18 -16.92 7.76
C ASP A 63 25.70 -17.18 7.69
N GLU A 64 26.42 -16.24 7.09
CA GLU A 64 27.88 -16.32 6.89
C GLU A 64 28.66 -16.34 8.22
N ASP A 65 28.05 -15.83 9.30
CA ASP A 65 28.61 -15.78 10.64
C ASP A 65 28.23 -17.02 11.48
N GLY A 66 27.49 -17.97 10.90
CA GLY A 66 27.04 -19.19 11.56
C GLY A 66 25.79 -19.01 12.45
N ASN A 67 25.09 -17.87 12.38
CA ASN A 67 23.83 -17.67 13.09
C ASN A 67 22.68 -18.33 12.34
N LEU A 68 21.71 -18.89 13.07
CA LEU A 68 20.48 -19.41 12.47
C LEU A 68 19.68 -18.26 11.84
N ASP A 69 19.54 -18.25 10.51
CA ASP A 69 18.89 -17.18 9.76
C ASP A 69 17.43 -17.53 9.47
N TRP A 70 16.52 -16.68 9.92
CA TRP A 70 15.08 -16.92 9.81
C TRP A 70 14.58 -16.91 8.36
N VAL A 71 14.97 -15.94 7.54
CA VAL A 71 14.54 -15.85 6.12
C VAL A 71 15.00 -17.07 5.32
N ARG A 72 16.26 -17.48 5.51
CA ARG A 72 16.83 -18.67 4.85
C ARG A 72 16.16 -19.94 5.36
N SER A 73 16.00 -20.08 6.68
CA SER A 73 15.42 -21.29 7.27
C SER A 73 13.97 -21.49 6.87
N MET A 74 13.22 -20.39 6.71
CA MET A 74 11.84 -20.42 6.28
C MET A 74 11.69 -20.55 4.75
N GLU A 75 12.78 -20.58 4.00
CA GLU A 75 12.78 -20.51 2.54
C GLU A 75 11.80 -19.43 2.04
N SER A 76 11.91 -18.20 2.57
CA SER A 76 11.05 -17.07 2.18
C SER A 76 11.43 -16.53 0.79
N LYS A 77 11.49 -17.44 -0.18
CA LYS A 77 11.78 -17.21 -1.57
C LYS A 77 10.50 -16.83 -2.30
N GLU A 78 10.59 -15.81 -3.12
CA GLU A 78 9.44 -15.36 -3.90
C GLU A 78 9.22 -16.26 -5.12
N PHE A 79 7.94 -16.50 -5.46
CA PHE A 79 7.52 -17.48 -6.45
C PHE A 79 8.11 -17.29 -7.87
N HIS A 80 8.43 -16.06 -8.28
CA HIS A 80 8.79 -15.76 -9.68
C HIS A 80 10.02 -14.88 -9.85
N HIS A 81 10.19 -13.87 -9.00
CA HIS A 81 11.26 -12.89 -9.12
C HIS A 81 11.46 -12.20 -7.77
N PRO A 82 12.70 -11.87 -7.35
CA PRO A 82 12.95 -11.09 -6.14
C PRO A 82 12.29 -9.70 -6.13
N TYR A 83 11.83 -9.19 -7.28
CA TYR A 83 11.20 -7.87 -7.35
C TYR A 83 9.69 -7.92 -7.15
N TYR A 84 9.14 -9.09 -6.78
CA TYR A 84 7.77 -9.15 -6.29
C TYR A 84 7.68 -8.42 -4.94
N SER A 85 8.68 -8.54 -4.05
CA SER A 85 8.75 -7.83 -2.77
C SER A 85 9.87 -6.82 -2.71
N GLN A 86 11.08 -7.16 -3.18
CA GLN A 86 12.25 -6.31 -2.91
C GLN A 86 12.16 -4.94 -3.60
N ARG A 87 11.44 -4.84 -4.73
CA ARG A 87 11.15 -3.55 -5.39
C ARG A 87 10.27 -2.64 -4.52
N ARG A 88 9.29 -3.20 -3.82
CA ARG A 88 8.40 -2.47 -2.89
C ARG A 88 9.16 -2.01 -1.65
N VAL A 89 10.01 -2.88 -1.11
CA VAL A 89 10.91 -2.55 0.02
C VAL A 89 11.83 -1.39 -0.36
N TRP A 90 12.55 -1.53 -1.48
CA TRP A 90 13.42 -0.48 -2.01
C TRP A 90 12.69 0.84 -2.18
N SER A 91 11.57 0.83 -2.91
CA SER A 91 10.90 2.09 -3.27
C SER A 91 10.38 2.82 -2.03
N ALA A 92 9.83 2.10 -1.05
CA ALA A 92 9.36 2.73 0.18
C ALA A 92 10.52 3.29 1.02
N MET A 93 11.61 2.54 1.19
CA MET A 93 12.79 3.02 1.91
C MET A 93 13.43 4.22 1.21
N ASN A 94 13.54 4.18 -0.12
CA ASN A 94 14.06 5.29 -0.92
C ASN A 94 13.15 6.53 -0.89
N ASN A 95 11.84 6.37 -0.68
CA ASN A 95 10.93 7.50 -0.54
C ASN A 95 11.05 8.20 0.82
N VAL A 96 11.33 7.46 1.89
CA VAL A 96 11.43 8.03 3.25
C VAL A 96 12.84 8.43 3.65
N ALA A 97 13.86 7.82 3.04
CA ALA A 97 15.27 8.07 3.31
C ALA A 97 16.10 8.12 2.01
N PRO A 98 15.77 9.03 1.05
CA PRO A 98 16.50 9.13 -0.22
C PRO A 98 18.00 9.42 -0.03
N SER A 99 18.42 10.09 1.06
CA SER A 99 19.84 10.37 1.31
C SER A 99 20.69 9.10 1.48
N GLN A 100 20.07 7.96 1.76
CA GLN A 100 20.75 6.67 1.94
C GLN A 100 21.17 6.02 0.61
N ASN A 101 20.67 6.52 -0.53
CA ASN A 101 21.04 6.07 -1.88
C ASN A 101 21.01 4.53 -2.04
N LEU A 102 19.95 3.89 -1.54
CA LEU A 102 19.82 2.44 -1.58
C LEU A 102 19.79 1.93 -3.03
N PRO A 103 20.55 0.85 -3.35
CA PRO A 103 20.58 0.31 -4.69
C PRO A 103 19.20 -0.24 -5.08
N SER A 104 18.78 0.07 -6.31
CA SER A 104 17.50 -0.40 -6.85
C SER A 104 17.52 -1.87 -7.23
N ARG A 105 18.68 -2.55 -7.18
CA ARG A 105 18.80 -3.96 -7.56
C ARG A 105 19.40 -4.77 -6.42
N VAL A 106 18.97 -6.02 -6.32
CA VAL A 106 19.46 -7.00 -5.33
C VAL A 106 20.21 -8.11 -6.06
N ALA A 107 21.17 -8.72 -5.38
CA ALA A 107 21.94 -9.84 -5.93
C ALA A 107 21.09 -11.12 -6.05
N ASP A 108 20.27 -11.40 -5.03
CA ASP A 108 19.36 -12.55 -4.99
C ASP A 108 18.18 -12.27 -4.04
N TRP A 109 17.23 -13.21 -3.93
CA TRP A 109 16.02 -13.09 -3.11
C TRP A 109 16.31 -12.94 -1.61
N ASP A 110 17.36 -13.56 -1.08
CA ASP A 110 17.71 -13.50 0.34
C ASP A 110 18.75 -12.42 0.66
N ALA A 111 19.22 -11.66 -0.33
CA ALA A 111 20.28 -10.67 -0.17
C ALA A 111 19.99 -9.66 0.96
N LYS A 112 21.04 -9.29 1.71
CA LYS A 112 20.99 -8.34 2.83
C LYS A 112 21.02 -6.86 2.39
N THR A 113 20.63 -6.58 1.15
CA THR A 113 20.72 -5.25 0.52
C THR A 113 19.94 -4.16 1.25
N TYR A 114 18.77 -4.49 1.80
CA TYR A 114 17.93 -3.53 2.51
C TYR A 114 17.95 -3.82 4.02
N PRO A 115 18.31 -2.85 4.87
CA PRO A 115 18.40 -3.04 6.32
C PRO A 115 17.03 -3.35 6.91
N PHE A 116 16.95 -4.04 8.06
CA PHE A 116 15.67 -4.39 8.68
C PHE A 116 14.73 -3.17 8.78
N SER A 117 15.22 -2.09 9.38
CA SER A 117 14.58 -0.77 9.42
C SER A 117 15.53 0.32 8.91
N ILE A 118 14.99 1.51 8.65
CA ILE A 118 15.76 2.67 8.16
C ILE A 118 15.29 3.94 8.86
N HIS A 119 16.21 4.82 9.23
CA HIS A 119 15.86 6.13 9.76
C HIS A 119 15.41 7.06 8.62
N PRO A 120 14.18 7.60 8.64
CA PRO A 120 13.74 8.56 7.62
C PRO A 120 14.54 9.88 7.68
N ASP A 121 14.72 10.53 6.53
CA ASP A 121 15.44 11.81 6.44
C ASP A 121 14.69 12.95 7.16
N ARG A 122 13.38 12.77 7.38
CA ARG A 122 12.53 13.65 8.17
C ARG A 122 11.41 12.87 8.86
N LYS A 123 10.79 13.49 9.86
CA LYS A 123 9.57 12.96 10.48
C LYS A 123 8.48 12.73 9.43
N LEU A 124 7.84 11.56 9.53
CA LEU A 124 6.77 11.14 8.64
C LEU A 124 5.40 11.46 9.24
N GLY A 125 4.48 11.93 8.40
CA GLY A 125 3.06 12.09 8.71
C GLY A 125 2.20 11.01 8.05
N VAL A 126 0.90 11.03 8.34
CA VAL A 126 -0.09 10.14 7.70
C VAL A 126 -0.06 10.29 6.18
N GLU A 127 0.12 11.52 5.68
CA GLU A 127 0.21 11.83 4.25
C GLU A 127 1.40 11.14 3.57
N ASP A 128 2.52 10.98 4.28
CA ASP A 128 3.69 10.26 3.76
C ASP A 128 3.37 8.78 3.56
N LEU A 129 2.73 8.17 4.55
CA LEU A 129 2.32 6.77 4.48
C LEU A 129 1.24 6.57 3.40
N ALA A 130 0.28 7.49 3.30
CA ALA A 130 -0.75 7.46 2.27
C ALA A 130 -0.16 7.52 0.85
N ARG A 131 0.87 8.35 0.63
CA ARG A 131 1.62 8.38 -0.63
C ARG A 131 2.35 7.07 -0.93
N LEU A 132 2.92 6.39 0.07
CA LEU A 132 3.58 5.09 -0.14
C LEU A 132 2.60 4.04 -0.68
N TYR A 133 1.36 4.01 -0.18
CA TYR A 133 0.32 3.11 -0.68
C TYR A 133 -0.07 3.37 -2.15
N ARG A 134 0.20 4.59 -2.66
CA ARG A 134 -0.04 5.01 -4.05
C ARG A 134 1.14 4.75 -4.98
N ASN A 135 2.22 4.18 -4.48
CA ASN A 135 3.47 4.09 -5.21
C ASN A 135 3.43 3.01 -6.30
N TYR A 136 3.57 3.46 -7.54
CA TYR A 136 3.76 2.65 -8.75
C TYR A 136 5.10 2.93 -9.44
N TYR A 137 6.08 3.42 -8.67
CA TYR A 137 7.44 3.73 -9.09
C TYR A 137 7.58 4.92 -10.05
N ALA A 138 6.60 5.84 -10.01
CA ALA A 138 6.60 7.09 -10.76
C ALA A 138 7.95 7.82 -10.67
N GLY A 139 8.46 8.29 -11.80
CA GLY A 139 9.72 9.05 -11.85
C GLY A 139 10.99 8.22 -11.73
N THR A 140 10.90 6.89 -11.78
CA THR A 140 12.05 5.97 -11.83
C THR A 140 12.08 5.22 -13.16
N GLU A 141 13.15 4.46 -13.44
CA GLU A 141 13.19 3.54 -14.59
C GLU A 141 12.14 2.42 -14.51
N TYR A 142 11.50 2.22 -13.34
CA TYR A 142 10.50 1.18 -13.08
C TYR A 142 9.06 1.71 -13.14
N ASP A 143 8.86 2.95 -13.59
CA ASP A 143 7.55 3.61 -13.65
C ASP A 143 6.53 2.76 -14.40
N LYS A 144 5.54 2.26 -13.65
CA LYS A 144 4.51 1.37 -14.19
C LYS A 144 3.61 2.06 -15.21
N SER A 145 3.51 3.39 -15.22
CA SER A 145 2.70 4.12 -16.20
C SER A 145 3.36 4.22 -17.59
N LYS A 146 4.67 3.92 -17.67
CA LYS A 146 5.49 4.00 -18.91
C LYS A 146 5.87 2.64 -19.47
N SER A 147 5.40 1.56 -18.86
CA SER A 147 5.64 0.20 -19.32
C SER A 147 4.86 -0.10 -20.60
N PRO A 148 5.31 -1.04 -21.46
CA PRO A 148 4.49 -1.57 -22.55
C PRO A 148 3.14 -2.14 -22.11
N LEU A 149 2.98 -2.51 -20.84
CA LEU A 149 1.73 -3.03 -20.26
C LEU A 149 0.74 -1.94 -19.80
N SER A 150 1.09 -0.66 -19.96
CA SER A 150 0.29 0.47 -19.43
C SER A 150 -0.92 0.82 -20.30
N GLY A 151 -0.99 0.25 -21.51
CA GLY A 151 -2.05 0.53 -22.47
C GLY A 151 -2.08 2.00 -22.94
N LEU A 152 -3.16 2.35 -23.63
CA LEU A 152 -3.32 3.64 -24.32
C LEU A 152 -3.25 4.86 -23.40
N TYR A 153 -3.67 4.71 -22.16
CA TYR A 153 -3.80 5.82 -21.20
C TYR A 153 -2.76 5.79 -20.08
N GLY A 154 -1.68 5.01 -20.25
CA GLY A 154 -0.56 5.00 -19.30
C GLY A 154 -0.97 4.51 -17.90
N SER A 155 -1.87 3.54 -17.81
CA SER A 155 -2.34 3.00 -16.54
C SER A 155 -1.22 2.25 -15.81
N PRO A 156 -0.94 2.53 -14.53
CA PRO A 156 0.01 1.75 -13.74
C PRO A 156 -0.55 0.39 -13.32
N TYR A 157 -1.83 0.11 -13.61
CA TYR A 157 -2.49 -1.15 -13.31
C TYR A 157 -2.32 -2.13 -14.46
N HIS A 158 -1.35 -3.05 -14.31
CA HIS A 158 -1.07 -4.05 -15.33
C HIS A 158 -1.95 -5.29 -15.16
N TYR A 159 -2.60 -5.70 -16.24
CA TYR A 159 -3.44 -6.90 -16.33
C TYR A 159 -2.75 -7.91 -17.27
N GLY A 160 -1.88 -8.76 -16.72
CA GLY A 160 -1.09 -9.73 -17.46
C GLY A 160 0.03 -10.33 -16.61
N GLU A 161 0.93 -11.11 -17.23
CA GLU A 161 2.17 -11.52 -16.56
C GLU A 161 3.06 -10.29 -16.36
N GLU A 162 2.91 -9.65 -15.21
CA GLU A 162 3.97 -8.81 -14.68
C GLU A 162 5.23 -9.69 -14.66
N GLN A 163 6.33 -9.24 -15.26
CA GLN A 163 7.62 -9.96 -15.30
C GLN A 163 8.23 -10.07 -13.88
N GLY A 164 7.48 -10.60 -12.93
CA GLY A 164 7.75 -10.70 -11.51
C GLY A 164 7.78 -9.39 -10.72
N GLN A 165 7.72 -8.21 -11.35
CA GLN A 165 7.81 -6.92 -10.64
C GLN A 165 6.45 -6.38 -10.26
N ARG A 166 6.17 -6.33 -8.96
CA ARG A 166 4.89 -5.85 -8.41
C ARG A 166 5.03 -4.46 -7.80
N SER A 167 4.11 -3.54 -8.08
CA SER A 167 4.01 -2.22 -7.41
C SER A 167 3.34 -2.30 -6.03
N ILE A 168 3.53 -1.26 -5.20
CA ILE A 168 2.76 -1.12 -3.95
C ILE A 168 1.28 -0.87 -4.31
N LEU A 169 1.05 0.05 -5.26
CA LEU A 169 -0.27 0.28 -5.83
C LEU A 169 -0.77 -0.96 -6.59
N THR A 170 -2.01 -1.36 -6.36
CA THR A 170 -2.64 -2.47 -7.08
C THR A 170 -4.17 -2.36 -7.09
N ALA A 171 -4.78 -2.68 -8.22
CA ALA A 171 -6.24 -2.76 -8.38
C ALA A 171 -6.86 -3.89 -7.54
N LYS A 172 -6.05 -4.83 -7.04
CA LYS A 172 -6.49 -5.94 -6.17
C LYS A 172 -6.68 -5.52 -4.70
N THR A 173 -6.36 -4.28 -4.35
CA THR A 173 -6.51 -3.76 -2.99
C THR A 173 -7.99 -3.76 -2.62
N SER A 174 -8.33 -4.45 -1.53
CA SER A 174 -9.70 -4.44 -1.01
C SER A 174 -9.93 -3.22 -0.11
N TYR A 175 -8.92 -2.90 0.70
CA TYR A 175 -8.82 -1.70 1.52
C TYR A 175 -7.37 -1.54 1.97
N SER A 176 -7.02 -0.33 2.38
CA SER A 176 -5.77 0.02 3.06
C SER A 176 -6.10 0.79 4.33
N HIS A 177 -5.24 0.69 5.33
CA HIS A 177 -5.43 1.45 6.56
C HIS A 177 -4.12 1.88 7.19
N ILE A 178 -4.15 3.02 7.88
CA ILE A 178 -3.06 3.54 8.73
C ILE A 178 -3.64 3.70 10.13
N VAL A 179 -3.05 3.02 11.11
CA VAL A 179 -3.44 3.15 12.52
C VAL A 179 -2.56 4.21 13.17
N GLN A 180 -3.17 5.28 13.65
CA GLN A 180 -2.49 6.33 14.37
C GLN A 180 -2.86 6.26 15.86
N LEU A 181 -1.86 5.92 16.68
CA LEU A 181 -1.95 6.00 18.13
C LEU A 181 -1.25 7.28 18.58
N ASN A 182 -2.00 8.19 19.20
CA ASN A 182 -1.49 9.48 19.65
C ASN A 182 -2.22 9.88 20.94
N GLU A 183 -1.47 10.08 22.02
CA GLU A 183 -2.02 10.45 23.34
C GLU A 183 -2.69 11.83 23.34
N SER A 184 -2.34 12.70 22.39
CA SER A 184 -2.99 14.00 22.21
C SER A 184 -4.34 13.92 21.49
N LEU A 185 -4.75 12.75 20.99
CA LEU A 185 -6.06 12.55 20.37
C LEU A 185 -7.06 11.91 21.34
N PRO A 186 -8.37 12.26 21.27
CA PRO A 186 -9.38 11.69 22.16
C PRO A 186 -9.61 10.18 22.01
N SER A 187 -9.12 9.58 20.92
CA SER A 187 -9.23 8.16 20.58
C SER A 187 -8.18 7.80 19.51
N PRO A 188 -7.74 6.53 19.42
CA PRO A 188 -7.07 6.02 18.23
C PRO A 188 -7.85 6.33 16.95
N VAL A 189 -7.12 6.68 15.90
CA VAL A 189 -7.67 6.96 14.57
C VAL A 189 -7.19 5.89 13.59
N VAL A 190 -8.13 5.30 12.86
CA VAL A 190 -7.88 4.42 11.73
C VAL A 190 -8.18 5.19 10.47
N TRP A 191 -7.14 5.63 9.78
CA TRP A 191 -7.26 6.22 8.45
C TRP A 191 -7.52 5.08 7.47
N TYR A 192 -8.71 5.04 6.89
CA TYR A 192 -9.20 3.92 6.09
C TYR A 192 -9.47 4.36 4.67
N SER A 193 -8.89 3.67 3.70
CA SER A 193 -9.18 3.83 2.27
C SER A 193 -9.79 2.53 1.77
N ILE A 194 -10.97 2.61 1.17
CA ILE A 194 -11.62 1.45 0.56
C ILE A 194 -11.17 1.33 -0.89
N SER A 195 -10.89 0.11 -1.35
CA SER A 195 -10.28 -0.15 -2.65
C SER A 195 -8.87 0.45 -2.80
N SER A 196 -8.42 0.63 -4.05
CA SER A 196 -7.11 1.18 -4.38
C SER A 196 -6.95 2.63 -3.89
N PRO A 197 -5.89 2.96 -3.14
CA PRO A 197 -5.74 4.26 -2.50
C PRO A 197 -5.32 5.38 -3.45
N TYR A 198 -5.04 5.08 -4.73
CA TYR A 198 -4.77 6.11 -5.73
C TYR A 198 -6.02 6.95 -6.04
N GLU A 199 -7.16 6.27 -6.22
CA GLU A 199 -8.45 6.91 -6.51
C GLU A 199 -9.30 7.13 -5.25
N ASN A 200 -8.86 6.59 -4.11
CA ASN A 200 -9.63 6.60 -2.87
C ASN A 200 -8.84 7.18 -1.70
N PRO A 201 -9.42 8.12 -0.93
CA PRO A 201 -8.70 8.84 0.11
C PRO A 201 -8.65 8.01 1.39
N PHE A 202 -7.65 8.26 2.21
CA PHE A 202 -7.63 7.77 3.57
C PHE A 202 -8.52 8.64 4.46
N ILE A 203 -9.66 8.09 4.88
CA ILE A 203 -10.64 8.77 5.73
C ILE A 203 -10.47 8.34 7.20
N PRO A 204 -10.35 9.27 8.15
CA PRO A 204 -10.17 8.96 9.56
C PRO A 204 -11.47 8.43 10.16
N LEU A 205 -11.38 7.24 10.74
CA LEU A 205 -12.45 6.58 11.48
C LEU A 205 -12.00 6.32 12.91
N ILE A 206 -12.94 6.34 13.86
CA ILE A 206 -12.66 5.87 15.22
C ILE A 206 -12.69 4.34 15.29
N VAL A 207 -12.02 3.79 16.30
CA VAL A 207 -12.25 2.40 16.72
C VAL A 207 -13.64 2.33 17.37
N GLY A 208 -14.63 1.89 16.61
CA GLY A 208 -16.02 1.81 17.04
C GLY A 208 -16.97 1.47 15.91
N LYS A 209 -18.25 1.82 16.08
CA LYS A 209 -19.28 1.59 15.06
C LYS A 209 -18.99 2.41 13.80
N LEU A 210 -19.01 1.74 12.66
CA LEU A 210 -18.78 2.36 11.36
C LEU A 210 -20.04 3.10 10.87
N PRO A 211 -19.91 4.16 10.05
CA PRO A 211 -21.04 4.74 9.36
C PRO A 211 -21.73 3.69 8.46
N ARG A 212 -23.06 3.75 8.34
CA ARG A 212 -23.85 2.76 7.56
C ARG A 212 -23.37 2.60 6.10
N VAL A 213 -22.81 3.65 5.50
CA VAL A 213 -22.28 3.63 4.13
C VAL A 213 -20.99 2.81 4.00
N TYR A 214 -20.25 2.59 5.10
CA TYR A 214 -19.04 1.75 5.15
C TYR A 214 -19.33 0.32 5.66
N GLU A 215 -20.39 0.14 6.45
CA GLU A 215 -20.79 -1.18 6.97
C GLU A 215 -21.32 -2.10 5.85
N LYS A 216 -20.95 -3.40 5.90
CA LYS A 216 -21.48 -4.44 5.00
C LYS A 216 -21.40 -4.06 3.52
N ALA A 217 -20.28 -3.45 3.11
CA ALA A 217 -20.03 -3.11 1.73
C ALA A 217 -19.62 -4.36 0.93
N LEU A 218 -20.61 -5.19 0.59
CA LEU A 218 -20.42 -6.42 -0.17
C LEU A 218 -19.90 -6.09 -1.58
N ARG A 219 -18.97 -6.93 -2.06
CA ARG A 219 -18.24 -6.71 -3.31
C ARG A 219 -18.82 -7.48 -4.49
N ASP A 220 -19.68 -8.46 -4.21
CA ASP A 220 -20.36 -9.31 -5.19
C ASP A 220 -21.75 -8.79 -5.57
N THR A 221 -22.29 -7.85 -4.80
CA THR A 221 -23.67 -7.34 -4.96
C THR A 221 -23.63 -5.82 -5.06
N TYR A 222 -24.02 -5.28 -6.21
CA TYR A 222 -24.10 -3.85 -6.44
C TYR A 222 -25.03 -3.16 -5.43
N ASN A 223 -24.55 -2.10 -4.81
CA ASN A 223 -25.34 -1.29 -3.88
C ASN A 223 -24.88 0.18 -3.91
N PRO A 224 -25.66 1.10 -4.51
CA PRO A 224 -25.26 2.50 -4.64
C PRO A 224 -25.16 3.24 -3.30
N ASP A 225 -25.75 2.71 -2.23
CA ASP A 225 -25.72 3.30 -0.88
C ASP A 225 -24.46 2.94 -0.09
N LYS A 226 -23.47 2.29 -0.73
CA LYS A 226 -22.25 1.80 -0.08
C LYS A 226 -21.00 2.43 -0.67
N MET A 227 -20.11 2.82 0.23
CA MET A 227 -18.83 3.46 -0.08
C MET A 227 -17.99 2.63 -1.07
N TYR A 228 -18.01 1.30 -0.96
CA TYR A 228 -17.30 0.45 -1.91
C TYR A 228 -17.71 0.73 -3.36
N TRP A 229 -19.00 0.89 -3.63
CA TRP A 229 -19.48 1.09 -5.00
C TRP A 229 -19.24 2.52 -5.49
N ALA A 230 -19.40 3.54 -4.64
CA ALA A 230 -18.98 4.91 -4.98
C ALA A 230 -17.48 4.97 -5.33
N SER A 231 -16.64 4.32 -4.54
CA SER A 231 -15.20 4.18 -4.79
C SER A 231 -14.88 3.44 -6.09
N ASN A 232 -15.55 2.32 -6.37
CA ASN A 232 -15.28 1.57 -7.59
C ASN A 232 -15.75 2.28 -8.86
N GLN A 233 -16.78 3.11 -8.80
CA GLN A 233 -17.19 3.91 -9.96
C GLN A 233 -16.09 4.89 -10.36
N VAL A 234 -15.55 5.65 -9.39
CA VAL A 234 -14.41 6.55 -9.64
C VAL A 234 -13.19 5.76 -10.15
N MET A 235 -12.87 4.64 -9.49
CA MET A 235 -11.73 3.79 -9.86
C MET A 235 -11.87 3.22 -11.28
N ALA A 236 -13.04 2.73 -11.67
CA ALA A 236 -13.25 2.16 -12.99
C ALA A 236 -13.12 3.21 -14.11
N LEU A 237 -13.63 4.42 -13.87
CA LEU A 237 -13.47 5.55 -14.80
C LEU A 237 -12.01 5.97 -14.93
N ASP A 238 -11.33 6.16 -13.79
CA ASP A 238 -9.94 6.59 -13.76
C ASP A 238 -9.02 5.56 -14.43
N GLN A 239 -9.13 4.28 -14.08
CA GLN A 239 -8.29 3.23 -14.68
C GLN A 239 -8.49 3.09 -16.19
N GLY A 240 -9.70 3.38 -16.68
CA GLY A 240 -10.00 3.38 -18.11
C GLY A 240 -9.35 4.52 -18.88
N PHE A 241 -9.04 5.64 -18.23
CA PHE A 241 -8.54 6.88 -18.85
C PHE A 241 -7.47 7.56 -17.98
N PHE A 242 -6.53 6.78 -17.46
CA PHE A 242 -5.67 7.17 -16.34
C PHE A 242 -4.96 8.51 -16.55
N ASN A 243 -4.20 8.69 -17.62
CA ASN A 243 -3.50 9.96 -17.89
C ASN A 243 -4.43 11.19 -18.03
N ILE A 244 -5.71 10.99 -18.32
CA ILE A 244 -6.71 12.07 -18.52
C ILE A 244 -7.46 12.38 -17.21
N MET A 245 -7.94 11.34 -16.51
CA MET A 245 -8.79 11.51 -15.33
C MET A 245 -7.99 11.60 -14.03
N SER A 246 -6.82 10.97 -13.96
CA SER A 246 -6.01 10.89 -12.74
C SER A 246 -5.67 12.25 -12.15
N PRO A 247 -5.31 13.30 -12.92
CA PRO A 247 -5.05 14.62 -12.35
C PRO A 247 -6.24 15.18 -11.57
N ILE A 248 -7.47 14.91 -12.01
CA ILE A 248 -8.71 15.35 -11.35
C ILE A 248 -8.97 14.50 -10.11
N VAL A 249 -8.87 13.17 -10.26
CA VAL A 249 -9.12 12.21 -9.19
C VAL A 249 -8.11 12.36 -8.05
N SER A 250 -6.82 12.40 -8.36
CA SER A 250 -5.74 12.63 -7.40
C SER A 250 -5.94 13.95 -6.66
N LYS A 251 -6.35 15.02 -7.36
CA LYS A 251 -6.65 16.30 -6.70
C LYS A 251 -7.83 16.20 -5.73
N ALA A 252 -8.88 15.46 -6.09
CA ALA A 252 -10.01 15.21 -5.20
C ALA A 252 -9.62 14.40 -3.96
N VAL A 253 -8.77 13.37 -4.13
CA VAL A 253 -8.16 12.58 -3.05
C VAL A 253 -7.39 13.48 -2.09
N GLU A 254 -6.42 14.25 -2.59
CA GLU A 254 -5.61 15.18 -1.78
C GLU A 254 -6.47 16.18 -1.01
N ASN A 255 -7.46 16.78 -1.66
CA ASN A 255 -8.37 17.73 -1.01
C ASN A 255 -9.17 17.09 0.12
N SER A 256 -9.63 15.85 -0.08
CA SER A 256 -10.37 15.10 0.94
C SER A 256 -9.49 14.70 2.13
N GLU A 257 -8.26 14.26 1.86
CA GLU A 257 -7.28 13.92 2.90
C GLU A 257 -6.88 15.14 3.70
N ARG A 258 -6.60 16.27 3.04
CA ARG A 258 -6.32 17.54 3.72
C ARG A 258 -7.47 17.97 4.64
N THR A 259 -8.69 17.96 4.13
CA THR A 259 -9.90 18.27 4.93
C THR A 259 -9.98 17.36 6.16
N SER A 260 -9.70 16.07 5.99
CA SER A 260 -9.74 15.09 7.06
C SER A 260 -8.63 15.29 8.10
N LEU A 261 -7.42 15.65 7.66
CA LEU A 261 -6.29 15.98 8.54
C LEU A 261 -6.56 17.24 9.35
N ASP A 262 -7.09 18.28 8.72
CA ASP A 262 -7.45 19.53 9.41
C ASP A 262 -8.56 19.29 10.44
N LEU A 263 -9.53 18.42 10.11
CA LEU A 263 -10.55 17.99 11.07
C LEU A 263 -9.95 17.26 12.27
N VAL A 264 -9.10 16.25 12.05
CA VAL A 264 -8.47 15.49 13.15
C VAL A 264 -7.65 16.42 14.05
N LYS A 265 -6.90 17.37 13.47
CA LYS A 265 -6.10 18.36 14.22
C LYS A 265 -6.98 19.30 15.04
N SER A 266 -8.00 19.89 14.42
CA SER A 266 -8.89 20.85 15.10
C SER A 266 -9.80 20.20 16.15
N ALA A 267 -10.12 18.92 15.98
CA ALA A 267 -10.93 18.15 16.91
C ALA A 267 -10.12 17.48 18.05
N ALA A 268 -8.79 17.66 18.11
CA ALA A 268 -7.95 17.05 19.14
C ALA A 268 -8.35 17.44 20.57
N GLY A 269 -8.89 18.65 20.77
CA GLY A 269 -9.40 19.12 22.06
C GLY A 269 -10.84 18.68 22.40
N TYR A 270 -11.49 17.88 21.55
CA TYR A 270 -12.86 17.44 21.80
C TYR A 270 -12.91 16.30 22.81
N ASN A 271 -14.07 16.10 23.44
CA ASN A 271 -14.31 14.84 24.13
C ASN A 271 -14.48 13.68 23.11
N LYS A 272 -14.33 12.44 23.58
CA LYS A 272 -14.37 11.24 22.71
C LYS A 272 -15.65 11.12 21.88
N ALA A 273 -16.81 11.47 22.44
CA ALA A 273 -18.09 11.37 21.74
C ALA A 273 -18.21 12.39 20.60
N LYS A 274 -17.85 13.66 20.86
CA LYS A 274 -17.85 14.71 19.84
C LYS A 274 -16.81 14.44 18.76
N PHE A 275 -15.61 14.00 19.14
CA PHE A 275 -14.56 13.58 18.20
C PHE A 275 -15.05 12.48 17.25
N ALA A 276 -15.66 11.41 17.82
CA ALA A 276 -16.23 10.32 17.04
C ALA A 276 -17.32 10.77 16.07
N ALA A 277 -18.25 11.62 16.53
CA ALA A 277 -19.34 12.14 15.71
C ALA A 277 -18.80 12.95 14.51
N SER A 278 -17.80 13.82 14.75
CA SER A 278 -17.19 14.60 13.68
C SER A 278 -16.48 13.73 12.63
N LEU A 279 -15.77 12.67 13.04
CA LEU A 279 -15.14 11.74 12.09
C LEU A 279 -16.18 10.93 11.30
N GLN A 280 -17.28 10.52 11.94
CA GLN A 280 -18.38 9.83 11.26
C GLN A 280 -19.08 10.73 10.23
N GLU A 281 -19.35 11.99 10.57
CA GLU A 281 -19.92 12.98 9.66
C GLU A 281 -19.00 13.22 8.46
N ASN A 282 -17.69 13.40 8.69
CA ASN A 282 -16.71 13.53 7.61
C ASN A 282 -16.70 12.32 6.67
N ALA A 283 -16.77 11.10 7.21
CA ALA A 283 -16.82 9.89 6.42
C ALA A 283 -18.09 9.79 5.55
N ILE A 284 -19.24 10.20 6.07
CA ILE A 284 -20.51 10.27 5.30
C ILE A 284 -20.42 11.35 4.21
N ASN A 285 -19.88 12.53 4.53
CA ASN A 285 -19.68 13.59 3.55
C ASN A 285 -18.73 13.15 2.44
N ASN A 286 -17.70 12.38 2.78
CA ASN A 286 -16.79 11.80 1.79
C ASN A 286 -17.50 10.82 0.84
N PHE A 287 -18.41 10.00 1.35
CA PHE A 287 -19.23 9.12 0.51
C PHE A 287 -19.99 9.88 -0.57
N TYR A 288 -20.71 10.94 -0.21
CA TYR A 288 -21.43 11.77 -1.19
C TYR A 288 -20.50 12.47 -2.16
N LYS A 289 -19.33 12.94 -1.70
CA LYS A 289 -18.30 13.52 -2.58
C LYS A 289 -17.80 12.51 -3.63
N TRP A 290 -17.63 11.24 -3.27
CA TRP A 290 -17.18 10.21 -4.21
C TRP A 290 -18.26 9.82 -5.22
N GLN A 291 -19.53 9.81 -4.81
CA GLN A 291 -20.64 9.68 -5.76
C GLN A 291 -20.67 10.84 -6.75
N GLU A 292 -20.56 12.07 -6.26
CA GLU A 292 -20.58 13.24 -7.15
C GLU A 292 -19.37 13.30 -8.08
N LEU A 293 -18.19 12.86 -7.62
CA LEU A 293 -17.00 12.80 -8.45
C LEU A 293 -17.19 11.87 -9.67
N SER A 294 -17.80 10.69 -9.50
CA SER A 294 -18.05 9.81 -10.64
C SER A 294 -19.04 10.43 -11.63
N HIS A 295 -20.07 11.14 -11.14
CA HIS A 295 -21.02 11.85 -11.99
C HIS A 295 -20.36 12.97 -12.79
N GLU A 296 -19.51 13.79 -12.16
CA GLU A 296 -18.83 14.89 -12.85
C GLU A 296 -17.80 14.38 -13.86
N LEU A 297 -17.10 13.28 -13.58
CA LEU A 297 -16.22 12.62 -14.57
C LEU A 297 -17.03 12.12 -15.77
N LEU A 298 -18.15 11.44 -15.54
CA LEU A 298 -19.03 10.96 -16.62
C LEU A 298 -19.58 12.11 -17.45
N LYS A 299 -20.06 13.18 -16.81
CA LYS A 299 -20.58 14.37 -17.48
C LYS A 299 -19.52 15.07 -18.32
N LYS A 300 -18.29 15.20 -17.81
CA LYS A 300 -17.19 15.88 -18.49
C LYS A 300 -16.67 15.08 -19.70
N TYR A 301 -16.59 13.75 -19.56
CA TYR A 301 -15.96 12.87 -20.55
C TYR A 301 -16.96 12.01 -21.36
N ASN A 302 -18.24 12.37 -21.32
CA ASN A 302 -19.29 11.63 -22.01
C ASN A 302 -19.03 11.55 -23.53
N GLY A 303 -19.15 10.35 -24.10
CA GLY A 303 -18.94 10.13 -25.53
C GLY A 303 -17.53 10.46 -26.03
N GLY A 304 -16.52 10.48 -25.14
CA GLY A 304 -15.14 10.83 -25.49
C GLY A 304 -14.87 12.34 -25.56
N GLN A 305 -15.82 13.19 -25.17
CA GLN A 305 -15.56 14.63 -25.06
C GLN A 305 -14.39 14.91 -24.11
N GLY A 306 -13.46 15.79 -24.51
CA GLY A 306 -12.28 16.13 -23.70
C GLY A 306 -11.20 15.03 -23.61
N VAL A 307 -11.37 13.90 -24.31
CA VAL A 307 -10.31 12.91 -24.54
C VAL A 307 -9.55 13.33 -25.79
N GLU A 308 -8.35 13.87 -25.62
CA GLU A 308 -7.45 14.17 -26.72
C GLU A 308 -6.44 13.04 -26.88
N PHE A 309 -6.44 12.38 -28.03
CA PHE A 309 -5.35 11.48 -28.41
C PHE A 309 -4.16 12.33 -28.87
N GLU A 310 -2.93 11.92 -28.56
CA GLU A 310 -1.78 12.41 -29.33
C GLU A 310 -2.08 12.17 -30.82
N ARG A 311 -1.80 13.16 -31.69
CA ARG A 311 -2.09 13.05 -33.12
C ARG A 311 -1.52 11.73 -33.62
N GLN A 312 -2.37 10.90 -34.22
CA GLN A 312 -1.90 9.73 -34.97
C GLN A 312 -0.75 10.19 -35.89
N PRO A 313 0.38 9.47 -35.96
CA PRO A 313 1.35 9.72 -37.01
C PRO A 313 0.59 9.71 -38.35
N VAL A 314 0.95 10.63 -39.24
CA VAL A 314 0.35 10.68 -40.58
C VAL A 314 0.44 9.28 -41.16
N ALA A 315 -0.69 8.70 -41.51
CA ALA A 315 -0.71 7.39 -42.14
C ALA A 315 0.13 7.49 -43.41
N ASP A 316 1.24 6.73 -43.50
CA ASP A 316 1.86 6.40 -44.78
C ASP A 316 0.82 5.56 -45.53
N THR A 317 -0.09 6.26 -46.19
CA THR A 317 -1.12 5.68 -47.04
C THR A 317 -0.44 5.48 -48.38
N PRO A 318 -0.17 4.24 -48.83
CA PRO A 318 0.35 4.03 -50.17
C PRO A 318 -0.67 4.60 -51.17
N GLU A 319 -0.22 5.46 -52.09
CA GLU A 319 -1.09 6.10 -53.10
C GLU A 319 -1.50 5.14 -54.24
N GLU A 320 -0.98 3.91 -54.26
CA GLU A 320 -1.33 2.91 -55.26
C GLU A 320 -1.60 1.53 -54.63
N TYR A 321 -2.67 0.89 -55.11
CA TYR A 321 -3.25 -0.37 -54.65
C TYR A 321 -2.33 -1.59 -54.88
#